data_AF-A0A7R9WGU7-F1
#
_entry.id   AF-A0A7R9WGU7-F1
#
_cell.length_a   1.000
_cell.length_b   1.000
_cell.length_c   1.000
_cell.angle_alpha   90.00
_cell.angle_beta   90.00
_cell.angle_gamma   90.00
#
_symmetry.space_group_name_H-M   'P 1'
#
loop_
_entity.id
_entity.type
_entity.pdbx_description
1 polymer ?
#
loop_
_entity_poly.entity_id
_entity_poly.type
_entity_poly.pdbx_seq_one_letter_code
_entity_poly.pdbx_strand_id
1 'polypeptide(L)'
;AAAVGDAIYVSGGYDGKKRLSSAEAYAPPQPHIPNKFRYITFDEPETDLGPIRGIFDDEKNPVVSIKKAVASLPLELESELYVANQFMNRPTTKEKMEKYSGLTPCMVAAIYLYTMESDLYKDLNELLRGEDRAKLLGTPGNSFFPYIRLLFSAVRIMSSSQMKMINRGIPLDLVAKYPDKYAEGETLIWWAFSSCTSKLSVLENPQFLGTQGARTICQIHTSKSVDVKEFSALSIEA
;
A
#
# COMPACT_ATOMS: atom_id res chain seq x y z
N ALA A 1 -1.99 0.94 5.66
CA ALA A 1 -1.06 1.14 6.79
C ALA A 1 -1.81 1.88 7.89
N ALA A 2 -1.63 1.51 9.16
CA ALA A 2 -2.16 2.25 10.30
C ALA A 2 -1.00 3.02 10.95
N ALA A 3 -1.18 4.31 11.17
CA ALA A 3 -0.22 5.13 11.91
C ALA A 3 -0.70 5.30 13.36
N VAL A 4 0.17 5.07 14.33
CA VAL A 4 -0.07 5.36 15.76
C VAL A 4 1.12 6.19 16.24
N GLY A 5 0.87 7.46 16.59
CA GLY A 5 1.95 8.41 16.91
C GLY A 5 2.82 8.71 15.67
N ASP A 6 4.14 8.57 15.83
CA ASP A 6 5.18 8.75 14.81
C ASP A 6 5.53 7.45 14.05
N ALA A 7 4.90 6.33 14.43
CA ALA A 7 5.15 5.00 13.90
C ALA A 7 4.12 4.59 12.85
N ILE A 8 4.59 3.99 11.75
CA ILE A 8 3.73 3.36 10.74
C ILE A 8 3.80 1.84 10.84
N TYR A 9 2.62 1.23 10.93
CA TYR A 9 2.39 -0.21 10.89
C TYR A 9 1.77 -0.56 9.54
N VAL A 10 2.38 -1.49 8.80
CA VAL A 10 1.88 -1.87 7.48
C VAL A 10 1.10 -3.19 7.60
N SER A 11 -0.23 -3.05 7.46
CA SER A 11 -1.32 -4.05 7.54
C SER A 11 -1.47 -4.86 8.85
N GLY A 12 -2.58 -4.61 9.54
CA GLY A 12 -3.10 -5.29 10.74
C GLY A 12 -4.03 -4.32 11.46
N GLY A 13 -5.36 -4.45 11.30
CA GLY A 13 -6.32 -3.45 11.81
C GLY A 13 -6.26 -3.31 13.33
N TYR A 14 -6.65 -2.18 13.93
CA TYR A 14 -6.80 -1.98 15.38
C TYR A 14 -8.04 -1.10 15.62
N ASP A 15 -9.00 -1.57 16.43
CA ASP A 15 -10.29 -0.92 16.69
C ASP A 15 -10.34 -0.13 18.01
N GLY A 16 -9.18 0.02 18.68
CA GLY A 16 -9.08 0.63 20.01
C GLY A 16 -9.19 -0.37 21.16
N LYS A 17 -9.48 -1.65 20.90
CA LYS A 17 -9.40 -2.76 21.86
C LYS A 17 -8.78 -4.06 21.29
N LYS A 18 -8.93 -4.36 19.99
CA LYS A 18 -8.44 -5.58 19.31
C LYS A 18 -8.04 -5.33 17.85
N ARG A 19 -7.19 -6.22 17.31
CA ARG A 19 -6.79 -6.22 15.89
C ARG A 19 -7.66 -7.16 15.05
N LEU A 20 -7.95 -6.81 13.79
CA LEU A 20 -8.89 -7.54 12.90
C LEU A 20 -8.17 -8.15 11.68
N SER A 21 -8.40 -9.44 11.39
CA SER A 21 -7.49 -10.25 10.56
C SER A 21 -8.13 -11.53 9.94
N SER A 22 -8.47 -11.52 8.64
CA SER A 22 -8.70 -12.77 7.87
C SER A 22 -8.28 -12.63 6.41
N ALA A 23 -7.78 -13.72 5.80
CA ALA A 23 -7.38 -13.83 4.39
C ALA A 23 -7.74 -15.22 3.81
N GLU A 24 -8.38 -15.27 2.64
CA GLU A 24 -8.63 -16.52 1.88
C GLU A 24 -7.54 -16.75 0.83
N ALA A 25 -7.32 -18.00 0.38
CA ALA A 25 -6.41 -18.37 -0.71
C ALA A 25 -7.16 -19.02 -1.89
N TYR A 26 -7.10 -18.40 -3.08
CA TYR A 26 -7.70 -18.96 -4.31
C TYR A 26 -6.69 -19.82 -5.09
N ALA A 27 -7.01 -21.10 -5.28
CA ALA A 27 -6.32 -21.99 -6.22
C ALA A 27 -7.15 -22.09 -7.51
N PRO A 28 -6.62 -21.70 -8.68
CA PRO A 28 -7.33 -21.84 -9.94
C PRO A 28 -7.50 -23.31 -10.33
N PRO A 29 -8.55 -23.66 -11.12
CA PRO A 29 -8.79 -25.04 -11.53
C PRO A 29 -7.59 -25.59 -12.30
N GLN A 30 -6.98 -26.65 -11.77
CA GLN A 30 -6.20 -27.58 -12.58
C GLN A 30 -7.14 -28.68 -13.08
N PRO A 31 -6.95 -29.23 -14.29
CA PRO A 31 -7.91 -30.14 -14.93
C PRO A 31 -8.28 -31.41 -14.12
N HIS A 32 -7.63 -31.67 -12.98
CA HIS A 32 -7.83 -32.87 -12.17
C HIS A 32 -7.88 -32.66 -10.64
N ILE A 33 -7.97 -31.42 -10.12
CA ILE A 33 -7.95 -31.16 -8.67
C ILE A 33 -9.15 -30.29 -8.26
N PRO A 34 -10.03 -30.75 -7.35
CA PRO A 34 -11.15 -29.95 -6.86
C PRO A 34 -10.65 -28.73 -6.06
N ASN A 35 -11.36 -27.60 -6.20
CA ASN A 35 -11.09 -26.36 -5.46
C ASN A 35 -11.04 -26.64 -3.96
N LYS A 36 -9.88 -26.42 -3.32
CA LYS A 36 -9.75 -26.36 -1.87
C LYS A 36 -9.68 -24.91 -1.44
N PHE A 37 -10.78 -24.40 -0.90
CA PHE A 37 -10.79 -23.15 -0.16
C PHE A 37 -10.22 -23.42 1.25
N ARG A 38 -9.21 -22.65 1.68
CA ARG A 38 -8.70 -22.64 3.06
C ARG A 38 -8.98 -21.27 3.65
N TYR A 39 -9.63 -21.27 4.81
CA TYR A 39 -9.86 -20.06 5.61
C TYR A 39 -8.72 -19.91 6.60
N ILE A 40 -8.12 -18.72 6.68
CA ILE A 40 -7.07 -18.43 7.67
C ILE A 40 -7.59 -17.38 8.64
N THR A 41 -7.65 -17.77 9.91
CA THR A 41 -7.90 -16.93 11.07
C THR A 41 -6.55 -16.63 11.72
N PHE A 42 -6.28 -15.39 12.16
CA PHE A 42 -4.93 -14.98 12.57
C PHE A 42 -4.88 -14.42 14.00
N ASP A 43 -3.86 -14.83 14.76
CA ASP A 43 -3.40 -14.21 16.02
C ASP A 43 -1.89 -13.85 15.94
N GLU A 44 -1.48 -12.75 16.56
CA GLU A 44 -0.17 -12.07 16.40
C GLU A 44 1.04 -12.82 17.03
N PRO A 45 2.19 -12.95 16.32
CA PRO A 45 3.51 -13.20 16.87
C PRO A 45 4.33 -11.90 16.92
N GLU A 46 5.13 -11.76 17.97
CA GLU A 46 6.15 -10.72 18.12
C GLU A 46 7.25 -10.89 17.07
N THR A 47 7.22 -10.15 15.97
CA THR A 47 8.38 -10.04 15.07
C THR A 47 9.32 -8.94 15.52
N ASP A 48 10.62 -9.24 15.55
CA ASP A 48 11.74 -8.45 16.09
C ASP A 48 12.08 -7.14 15.33
N LEU A 49 11.32 -6.77 14.30
CA LEU A 49 11.52 -5.53 13.55
C LEU A 49 10.63 -4.42 14.11
N GLY A 50 11.25 -3.47 14.81
CA GLY A 50 10.57 -2.28 15.32
C GLY A 50 9.91 -1.43 14.22
N PRO A 51 8.94 -0.57 14.58
CA PRO A 51 8.24 0.27 13.62
C PRO A 51 9.17 1.27 12.93
N ILE A 52 8.83 1.66 11.70
CA ILE A 52 9.51 2.78 11.02
C ILE A 52 9.13 4.08 11.73
N ARG A 53 10.13 4.83 12.21
CA ARG A 53 9.98 6.10 12.94
C ARG A 53 10.58 7.26 12.16
N GLY A 54 10.23 8.49 12.54
CA GLY A 54 10.81 9.73 12.01
C GLY A 54 10.14 10.26 10.74
N ILE A 55 9.21 9.52 10.13
CA ILE A 55 8.46 10.00 8.96
C ILE A 55 7.63 11.25 9.29
N PHE A 56 7.10 11.34 10.51
CA PHE A 56 6.30 12.48 10.96
C PHE A 56 7.03 13.38 11.96
N ASP A 57 8.36 13.29 12.05
CA ASP A 57 9.16 14.21 12.86
C ASP A 57 9.20 15.58 12.17
N ASP A 58 8.57 16.60 12.78
CA ASP A 58 8.48 17.94 12.22
C ASP A 58 9.81 18.68 12.18
N GLU A 59 10.72 18.37 13.10
CA GLU A 59 12.04 19.00 13.17
C GLU A 59 12.97 18.42 12.09
N LYS A 60 12.95 17.10 11.92
CA LYS A 60 13.88 16.39 11.01
C LYS A 60 13.32 16.14 9.62
N ASN A 61 12.00 16.00 9.49
CA ASN A 61 11.31 15.75 8.23
C ASN A 61 10.07 16.65 8.09
N PRO A 62 10.24 17.98 8.02
CA PRO A 62 9.12 18.91 7.91
C PRO A 62 8.28 18.65 6.65
N VAL A 63 7.02 19.09 6.65
CA VAL A 63 6.18 19.03 5.45
C VAL A 63 6.80 19.90 4.36
N VAL A 64 7.03 19.33 3.17
CA VAL A 64 7.58 20.02 2.00
C VAL A 64 6.64 19.91 0.80
N SER A 65 6.91 20.70 -0.25
CA SER A 65 6.20 20.57 -1.52
C SER A 65 6.51 19.24 -2.21
N ILE A 66 5.63 18.77 -3.09
CA ILE A 66 5.86 17.54 -3.85
C ILE A 66 7.14 17.62 -4.69
N LYS A 67 7.48 18.79 -5.25
CA LYS A 67 8.74 19.00 -5.98
C LYS A 67 9.97 18.74 -5.10
N LYS A 68 9.97 19.26 -3.87
CA LYS A 68 11.08 19.02 -2.92
C LYS A 68 11.14 17.57 -2.46
N ALA A 69 9.97 16.95 -2.25
CA ALA A 69 9.89 15.55 -1.87
C ALA A 69 10.45 14.62 -2.96
N VAL A 70 10.07 14.84 -4.23
CA VAL A 70 10.57 14.07 -5.38
C VAL A 70 12.06 14.32 -5.61
N ALA A 71 12.53 15.56 -5.53
CA ALA A 71 13.95 15.88 -5.66
C ALA A 71 14.84 15.28 -4.56
N SER A 72 14.25 14.73 -3.49
CA SER A 72 14.99 14.02 -2.44
C SER A 72 15.07 12.52 -2.71
N LEU A 73 14.37 11.99 -3.72
CA LEU A 73 14.37 10.57 -4.03
C LEU A 73 15.65 10.19 -4.80
N PRO A 74 16.17 8.96 -4.65
CA PRO A 74 17.18 8.40 -5.55
C PRO A 74 16.61 8.00 -6.92
N LEU A 75 15.68 8.79 -7.47
CA LEU A 75 14.94 8.48 -8.69
C LEU A 75 14.77 9.72 -9.54
N GLU A 76 14.95 9.57 -10.85
CA GLU A 76 14.64 10.58 -11.86
C GLU A 76 13.15 10.46 -12.22
N LEU A 77 12.33 11.43 -11.80
CA LEU A 77 10.86 11.40 -11.93
C LEU A 77 10.31 12.72 -12.47
N GLU A 78 11.10 13.47 -13.25
CA GLU A 78 10.75 14.81 -13.75
C GLU A 78 9.48 14.78 -14.60
N SER A 79 9.34 13.78 -15.46
CA SER A 79 8.21 13.63 -16.37
C SER A 79 6.94 13.26 -15.62
N GLU A 80 7.04 12.31 -14.71
CA GLU A 80 5.98 11.84 -13.82
C GLU A 80 5.52 12.99 -12.92
N LEU A 81 6.46 13.74 -12.34
CA LEU A 81 6.19 14.92 -11.52
C LEU A 81 5.49 16.01 -12.33
N TYR A 82 5.88 16.24 -13.59
CA TYR A 82 5.16 17.18 -14.46
C TYR A 82 3.70 16.77 -14.64
N VAL A 83 3.44 15.49 -14.96
CA VAL A 83 2.06 14.99 -15.12
C VAL A 83 1.27 15.05 -13.81
N ALA A 84 1.88 14.68 -12.68
CA ALA A 84 1.25 14.77 -11.36
C ALA A 84 0.91 16.22 -10.97
N ASN A 85 1.76 17.19 -11.31
CA ASN A 85 1.48 18.61 -11.11
C ASN A 85 0.29 19.08 -11.97
N GLN A 86 0.18 18.61 -13.21
CA GLN A 86 -1.00 18.90 -14.04
C GLN A 86 -2.25 18.29 -13.38
N PHE A 87 -2.18 17.02 -12.98
CA PHE A 87 -3.29 16.31 -12.36
C PHE A 87 -3.82 17.00 -11.10
N MET A 88 -2.94 17.36 -10.15
CA MET A 88 -3.35 17.99 -8.89
C MET A 88 -3.96 19.40 -9.08
N ASN A 89 -3.68 20.06 -10.19
CA ASN A 89 -4.17 21.41 -10.49
C ASN A 89 -5.47 21.44 -11.31
N ARG A 90 -5.94 20.29 -11.82
CA ARG A 90 -7.22 20.21 -12.56
C ARG A 90 -8.38 20.64 -11.67
N PRO A 91 -9.35 21.43 -12.19
CA PRO A 91 -10.54 21.81 -11.43
C PRO A 91 -11.30 20.60 -10.86
N THR A 92 -11.44 19.54 -11.65
CA THR A 92 -12.10 18.30 -11.24
C THR A 92 -11.37 17.57 -10.12
N THR A 93 -10.04 17.67 -10.07
CA THR A 93 -9.26 17.11 -8.95
C THR A 93 -9.48 17.93 -7.69
N LYS A 94 -9.46 19.26 -7.80
CA LYS A 94 -9.70 20.17 -6.67
C LYS A 94 -11.10 19.98 -6.07
N GLU A 95 -12.12 19.85 -6.90
CA GLU A 95 -13.49 19.56 -6.47
C GLU A 95 -13.57 18.24 -5.68
N LYS A 96 -12.94 17.16 -6.16
CA LYS A 96 -12.89 15.89 -5.42
C LYS A 96 -12.19 16.01 -4.07
N MET A 97 -11.17 16.86 -3.97
CA MET A 97 -10.44 17.09 -2.71
C MET A 97 -11.32 17.74 -1.64
N GLU A 98 -12.35 18.51 -2.01
CA GLU A 98 -13.25 19.18 -1.05
C GLU A 98 -14.00 18.19 -0.14
N LYS A 99 -14.12 16.92 -0.56
CA LYS A 99 -14.66 15.83 0.25
C LYS A 99 -13.79 15.49 1.47
N TYR A 100 -12.52 15.88 1.47
CA TYR A 100 -11.51 15.45 2.43
C TYR A 100 -10.88 16.67 3.13
N SER A 101 -11.38 17.00 4.32
CA SER A 101 -10.86 18.12 5.11
C SER A 101 -9.37 17.93 5.43
N GLY A 102 -8.55 18.89 5.02
CA GLY A 102 -7.09 18.90 5.22
C GLY A 102 -6.27 18.24 4.10
N LEU A 103 -6.90 17.65 3.07
CA LEU A 103 -6.17 17.07 1.95
C LEU A 103 -5.57 18.18 1.07
N THR A 104 -4.27 18.09 0.78
CA THR A 104 -3.55 19.12 0.00
C THR A 104 -3.21 18.64 -1.41
N PRO A 105 -2.94 19.55 -2.38
CA PRO A 105 -2.53 19.15 -3.72
C PRO A 105 -1.25 18.31 -3.75
N CYS A 106 -0.29 18.59 -2.85
CA CYS A 106 0.95 17.82 -2.75
C CYS A 106 0.69 16.37 -2.27
N MET A 107 -0.26 16.18 -1.35
CA MET A 107 -0.70 14.86 -0.89
C MET A 107 -1.37 14.07 -2.02
N VAL A 108 -2.21 14.72 -2.82
CA VAL A 108 -2.84 14.11 -4.01
C VAL A 108 -1.81 13.74 -5.07
N ALA A 109 -0.83 14.61 -5.33
CA ALA A 109 0.25 14.31 -6.26
C ALA A 109 1.08 13.10 -5.82
N ALA A 110 1.31 12.92 -4.52
CA ALA A 110 1.99 11.73 -3.98
C ALA A 110 1.19 10.43 -4.24
N ILE A 111 -0.14 10.45 -4.08
CA ILE A 111 -0.99 9.29 -4.44
C ILE A 111 -0.89 8.99 -5.94
N TYR A 112 -0.99 10.04 -6.76
CA TYR A 112 -0.95 9.90 -8.21
C TYR A 112 0.38 9.32 -8.70
N LEU A 113 1.50 9.82 -8.18
CA LEU A 113 2.84 9.30 -8.48
C LEU A 113 3.00 7.85 -8.02
N TYR A 114 2.52 7.49 -6.82
CA TYR A 114 2.63 6.13 -6.30
C TYR A 114 1.90 5.09 -7.19
N THR A 115 0.84 5.51 -7.88
CA THR A 115 0.01 4.64 -8.72
C THR A 115 0.39 4.71 -10.20
N MET A 116 1.26 5.64 -10.59
CA MET A 116 1.77 5.74 -11.95
C MET A 116 2.79 4.64 -12.24
N GLU A 117 2.78 4.12 -13.46
CA GLU A 117 3.80 3.17 -13.92
C GLU A 117 5.18 3.84 -13.94
N SER A 118 5.96 3.57 -12.90
CA SER A 118 7.31 4.09 -12.68
C SER A 118 8.05 3.18 -11.70
N ASP A 119 9.35 3.37 -11.52
CA ASP A 119 10.13 2.59 -10.55
C ASP A 119 9.86 3.00 -9.09
N LEU A 120 9.22 4.16 -8.86
CA LEU A 120 8.88 4.66 -7.53
C LEU A 120 8.14 3.64 -6.66
N TYR A 121 7.09 3.02 -7.20
CA TYR A 121 6.32 2.05 -6.42
C TYR A 121 7.11 0.75 -6.17
N LYS A 122 7.97 0.34 -7.11
CA LYS A 122 8.77 -0.88 -7.01
C LYS A 122 9.82 -0.70 -5.92
N ASP A 123 10.64 0.34 -6.05
CA ASP A 123 11.79 0.63 -5.20
C ASP A 123 11.35 0.95 -3.77
N LEU A 124 10.32 1.78 -3.62
CA LEU A 124 9.77 2.07 -2.29
C LEU A 124 9.26 0.80 -1.61
N ASN A 125 8.54 -0.07 -2.32
CA ASN A 125 8.04 -1.31 -1.74
C ASN A 125 9.15 -2.34 -1.47
N GLU A 126 10.22 -2.34 -2.25
CA GLU A 126 11.41 -3.15 -1.97
C GLU A 126 12.08 -2.70 -0.67
N LEU A 127 12.33 -1.40 -0.51
CA LEU A 127 12.93 -0.82 0.70
C LEU A 127 12.06 -1.04 1.93
N LEU A 128 10.74 -0.91 1.79
CA LEU A 128 9.81 -1.20 2.88
C LEU A 128 9.84 -2.68 3.28
N ARG A 129 10.06 -3.63 2.34
CA ARG A 129 10.21 -5.06 2.67
C ARG A 129 11.55 -5.39 3.31
N GLY A 130 12.59 -4.61 3.01
CA GLY A 130 13.92 -4.81 3.55
C GLY A 130 13.97 -4.69 5.07
N GLU A 131 14.76 -5.55 5.70
CA GLU A 131 14.99 -5.53 7.16
C GLU A 131 15.85 -4.32 7.56
N ASP A 132 16.74 -3.87 6.66
CA ASP A 132 17.60 -2.71 6.87
C ASP A 132 16.84 -1.40 6.68
N ARG A 133 16.29 -0.88 7.78
CA ARG A 133 15.53 0.40 7.81
C ARG A 133 16.39 1.63 7.52
N ALA A 134 17.72 1.54 7.65
CA ALA A 134 18.60 2.67 7.35
C ALA A 134 18.56 3.04 5.86
N LYS A 135 18.30 2.06 4.98
CA LYS A 135 18.14 2.31 3.53
C LYS A 135 16.88 3.11 3.20
N LEU A 136 15.83 3.01 4.02
CA LEU A 136 14.61 3.79 3.84
C LEU A 136 14.79 5.25 4.29
N LEU A 137 15.56 5.45 5.38
CA LEU A 137 15.99 6.77 5.85
C LEU A 137 16.88 7.44 4.80
N GLY A 138 17.82 6.68 4.23
CA GLY A 138 18.77 7.15 3.22
C GLY A 138 19.74 8.21 3.76
N THR A 139 20.29 9.05 2.86
CA THR A 139 21.16 10.18 3.22
C THR A 139 20.45 11.51 2.92
N PRO A 140 20.90 12.66 3.47
CA PRO A 140 20.34 13.96 3.07
C PRO A 140 20.38 14.13 1.54
N GLY A 141 19.22 14.43 0.93
CA GLY A 141 19.07 14.51 -0.54
C GLY A 141 18.89 13.16 -1.26
N ASN A 142 18.83 12.05 -0.51
CA ASN A 142 18.58 10.70 -1.02
C ASN A 142 17.75 9.94 0.04
N SER A 143 16.48 10.32 0.20
CA SER A 143 15.57 9.82 1.22
C SER A 143 14.15 9.74 0.69
N PHE A 144 13.46 8.66 1.02
CA PHE A 144 12.03 8.51 0.73
C PHE A 144 11.14 9.21 1.76
N PHE A 145 11.68 9.66 2.91
CA PHE A 145 10.89 10.17 4.03
C PHE A 145 10.00 11.38 3.68
N PRO A 146 10.48 12.41 2.96
CA PRO A 146 9.65 13.54 2.58
C PRO A 146 8.46 13.11 1.69
N TYR A 147 8.70 12.18 0.78
CA TYR A 147 7.67 11.61 -0.10
C TYR A 147 6.66 10.75 0.66
N ILE A 148 7.16 9.82 1.49
CA ILE A 148 6.33 8.94 2.32
C ILE A 148 5.47 9.76 3.28
N ARG A 149 5.99 10.86 3.84
CA ARG A 149 5.24 11.78 4.70
C ARG A 149 4.02 12.36 3.98
N LEU A 150 4.17 12.83 2.74
CA LEU A 150 3.05 13.31 1.92
C LEU A 150 2.05 12.19 1.64
N LEU A 151 2.52 11.02 1.19
CA LEU A 151 1.66 9.89 0.84
C LEU A 151 0.86 9.39 2.05
N PHE A 152 1.50 9.17 3.20
CA PHE A 152 0.81 8.71 4.40
C PHE A 152 -0.10 9.76 5.03
N SER A 153 0.23 11.05 4.91
CA SER A 153 -0.70 12.11 5.33
C SER A 153 -2.00 12.04 4.51
N ALA A 154 -1.88 11.85 3.19
CA ALA A 154 -3.03 11.67 2.30
C ALA A 154 -3.88 10.46 2.70
N VAL A 155 -3.23 9.30 2.85
CA VAL A 155 -3.86 8.04 3.25
C VAL A 155 -4.56 8.17 4.60
N ARG A 156 -3.96 8.85 5.58
CA ARG A 156 -4.56 9.08 6.90
C ARG A 156 -5.84 9.91 6.81
N ILE A 157 -5.81 11.00 6.04
CA ILE A 157 -6.97 11.88 5.86
C ILE A 157 -8.11 11.16 5.11
N MET A 158 -7.77 10.37 4.10
CA MET A 158 -8.76 9.64 3.29
C MET A 158 -9.25 8.33 3.93
N SER A 159 -8.69 7.93 5.07
CA SER A 159 -9.07 6.67 5.71
C SER A 159 -10.50 6.71 6.25
N SER A 160 -11.25 5.66 5.94
CA SER A 160 -12.60 5.41 6.48
C SER A 160 -12.54 4.22 7.42
N SER A 161 -13.31 4.28 8.50
CA SER A 161 -13.45 3.17 9.46
C SER A 161 -14.41 2.07 8.99
N GLN A 162 -14.93 2.14 7.76
CA GLN A 162 -15.85 1.14 7.24
C GLN A 162 -15.13 -0.18 6.96
N MET A 163 -15.67 -1.27 7.51
CA MET A 163 -15.23 -2.63 7.23
C MET A 163 -15.54 -3.00 5.78
N LYS A 164 -14.56 -3.57 5.08
CA LYS A 164 -14.72 -4.08 3.71
C LYS A 164 -13.80 -5.27 3.45
N MET A 165 -14.22 -6.11 2.50
CA MET A 165 -13.36 -7.12 1.90
C MET A 165 -12.59 -6.49 0.73
N ILE A 166 -11.28 -6.71 0.71
CA ILE A 166 -10.41 -6.32 -0.40
C ILE A 166 -9.57 -7.53 -0.82
N ASN A 167 -9.22 -7.58 -2.10
CA ASN A 167 -8.54 -8.72 -2.71
C ASN A 167 -7.16 -8.28 -3.17
N ARG A 168 -6.15 -9.11 -2.90
CA ARG A 168 -4.78 -8.93 -3.41
C ARG A 168 -4.36 -10.14 -4.21
N GLY A 169 -4.04 -9.95 -5.48
CA GLY A 169 -3.47 -10.99 -6.33
C GLY A 169 -1.95 -11.05 -6.22
N ILE A 170 -1.39 -12.26 -6.13
CA ILE A 170 0.05 -12.51 -6.11
C ILE A 170 0.35 -13.63 -7.12
N PRO A 171 1.19 -13.39 -8.15
CA PRO A 171 1.49 -14.35 -9.21
C PRO A 171 2.50 -15.42 -8.74
N LEU A 172 2.20 -16.03 -7.60
CA LEU A 172 3.00 -17.06 -6.94
C LEU A 172 2.09 -17.90 -6.03
N ASP A 173 2.37 -19.19 -5.92
CA ASP A 173 1.78 -20.03 -4.87
C ASP A 173 2.53 -19.81 -3.55
N LEU A 174 1.95 -18.98 -2.68
CA LEU A 174 2.56 -18.62 -1.40
C LEU A 174 2.54 -19.76 -0.39
N VAL A 175 1.49 -20.59 -0.41
CA VAL A 175 1.34 -21.71 0.52
C VAL A 175 2.35 -22.80 0.18
N ALA A 176 2.55 -23.10 -1.10
CA ALA A 176 3.57 -24.06 -1.51
C ALA A 176 4.99 -23.55 -1.24
N LYS A 177 5.24 -22.25 -1.47
CA LYS A 177 6.59 -21.68 -1.30
C LYS A 177 6.98 -21.46 0.16
N TYR A 178 6.02 -21.09 1.01
CA TYR A 178 6.26 -20.74 2.41
C TYR A 178 5.19 -21.38 3.30
N PRO A 179 5.16 -22.72 3.40
CA PRO A 179 4.09 -23.44 4.08
C PRO A 179 3.94 -23.05 5.54
N ASP A 180 5.06 -22.83 6.24
CA ASP A 180 5.04 -22.45 7.66
C ASP A 180 4.55 -21.01 7.86
N LYS A 181 4.87 -20.08 6.93
CA LYS A 181 4.46 -18.67 7.07
C LYS A 181 2.98 -18.45 6.73
N TYR A 182 2.42 -19.29 5.86
CA TYR A 182 1.05 -19.18 5.38
C TYR A 182 0.17 -20.33 5.91
N ALA A 183 0.56 -20.93 7.03
CA ALA A 183 -0.26 -21.91 7.73
C ALA A 183 -1.47 -21.25 8.41
N GLU A 184 -2.47 -22.07 8.73
CA GLU A 184 -3.63 -21.60 9.49
C GLU A 184 -3.21 -21.18 10.90
N GLY A 185 -3.66 -20.00 11.37
CA GLY A 185 -3.27 -19.44 12.66
C GLY A 185 -2.08 -18.48 12.61
N GLU A 186 -1.25 -18.52 11.56
CA GLU A 186 0.01 -17.76 11.47
C GLU A 186 -0.18 -16.34 10.97
N THR A 187 0.29 -15.34 11.72
CA THR A 187 0.19 -13.95 11.27
C THR A 187 1.22 -13.58 10.22
N LEU A 188 0.76 -12.79 9.26
CA LEU A 188 1.54 -12.21 8.20
C LEU A 188 1.70 -10.71 8.41
N ILE A 189 2.95 -10.23 8.35
CA ILE A 189 3.26 -8.80 8.31
C ILE A 189 3.76 -8.46 6.92
N TRP A 190 3.02 -7.57 6.23
CA TRP A 190 3.45 -7.00 4.96
C TRP A 190 3.96 -5.60 5.16
N TRP A 191 5.27 -5.42 5.14
CA TRP A 191 5.88 -4.11 5.32
C TRP A 191 5.69 -3.15 4.13
N ALA A 192 5.50 -3.68 2.92
CA ALA A 192 5.21 -2.88 1.72
C ALA A 192 3.74 -2.44 1.65
N PHE A 193 3.49 -1.35 0.93
CA PHE A 193 2.15 -1.04 0.50
C PHE A 193 1.57 -2.20 -0.32
N SER A 194 0.35 -2.56 0.03
CA SER A 194 -0.39 -3.60 -0.66
C SER A 194 -1.44 -2.94 -1.52
N SER A 195 -1.22 -2.90 -2.85
CA SER A 195 -2.33 -2.65 -3.77
C SER A 195 -3.33 -3.79 -3.66
N CYS A 196 -4.61 -3.43 -3.54
CA CYS A 196 -5.74 -4.31 -3.35
C CYS A 196 -6.94 -3.74 -4.09
N THR A 197 -7.85 -4.61 -4.53
CA THR A 197 -9.06 -4.25 -5.26
C THR A 197 -10.30 -4.80 -4.54
N SER A 198 -11.40 -4.05 -4.55
CA SER A 198 -12.69 -4.55 -4.06
C SER A 198 -13.36 -5.50 -5.06
N LYS A 199 -12.99 -5.42 -6.34
CA LYS A 199 -13.53 -6.28 -7.39
C LYS A 199 -12.54 -7.35 -7.81
N LEU A 200 -12.97 -8.60 -7.70
CA LEU A 200 -12.19 -9.76 -8.10
C LEU A 200 -11.86 -9.75 -9.61
N SER A 201 -12.78 -9.24 -10.44
CA SER A 201 -12.58 -9.13 -11.89
C SER A 201 -11.39 -8.26 -12.30
N VAL A 202 -10.98 -7.30 -11.46
CA VAL A 202 -9.76 -6.51 -11.69
C VAL A 202 -8.51 -7.41 -11.67
N LEU A 203 -8.50 -8.46 -10.84
CA LEU A 203 -7.37 -9.39 -10.78
C LEU A 203 -7.24 -10.25 -12.05
N GLU A 204 -8.32 -10.44 -12.82
CA GLU A 204 -8.26 -11.21 -14.06
C GLU A 204 -7.46 -10.49 -15.17
N ASN A 205 -7.26 -9.17 -15.07
CA ASN A 205 -6.46 -8.42 -16.02
C ASN A 205 -4.95 -8.76 -15.86
N PRO A 206 -4.24 -9.13 -16.94
CA PRO A 206 -2.81 -9.44 -16.93
C PRO A 206 -1.89 -8.36 -16.34
N GLN A 207 -2.31 -7.08 -16.36
CA GLN A 207 -1.56 -5.99 -15.72
C GLN A 207 -1.52 -6.10 -14.19
N PHE A 208 -2.42 -6.89 -13.59
CA PHE A 208 -2.46 -7.12 -12.15
C PHE A 208 -2.02 -8.56 -11.82
N LEU A 209 -2.94 -9.53 -11.84
CA LEU A 209 -2.63 -10.94 -11.56
C LEU A 209 -2.68 -11.79 -12.83
N GLY A 210 -3.66 -11.54 -13.70
CA GLY A 210 -3.92 -12.38 -14.86
C GLY A 210 -4.47 -13.76 -14.49
N THR A 211 -4.63 -14.61 -15.51
CA THR A 211 -5.32 -15.90 -15.39
C THR A 211 -4.42 -17.11 -15.59
N GLN A 212 -3.10 -16.91 -15.74
CA GLN A 212 -2.12 -17.96 -16.01
C GLN A 212 -1.10 -18.11 -14.88
N GLY A 213 -0.50 -19.30 -14.77
CA GLY A 213 0.50 -19.60 -13.75
C GLY A 213 -0.06 -19.86 -12.34
N ALA A 214 0.80 -20.33 -11.45
CA ALA A 214 0.49 -20.51 -10.04
C ALA A 214 0.30 -19.15 -9.36
N ARG A 215 -0.75 -19.02 -8.56
CA ARG A 215 -1.20 -17.73 -8.03
C ARG A 215 -1.91 -17.90 -6.70
N THR A 216 -1.88 -16.86 -5.90
CA THR A 216 -2.62 -16.74 -4.65
C THR A 216 -3.42 -15.44 -4.69
N ILE A 217 -4.72 -15.53 -4.43
CA ILE A 217 -5.54 -14.35 -4.09
C ILE A 217 -5.66 -14.33 -2.58
N CYS A 218 -5.34 -13.21 -1.94
CA CYS A 218 -5.56 -12.96 -0.51
C CYS A 218 -6.82 -12.10 -0.32
N GLN A 219 -7.84 -12.61 0.37
CA GLN A 219 -9.09 -11.88 0.63
C GLN A 219 -9.12 -11.25 2.02
N ILE A 220 -8.70 -9.99 2.11
CA ILE A 220 -8.44 -9.31 3.38
C ILE A 220 -9.69 -8.59 3.89
N HIS A 221 -10.15 -8.93 5.09
CA HIS A 221 -11.16 -8.15 5.81
C HIS A 221 -10.50 -7.03 6.62
N THR A 222 -10.81 -5.78 6.29
CA THR A 222 -10.19 -4.64 6.99
C THR A 222 -11.05 -3.38 7.00
N SER A 223 -10.93 -2.62 8.08
CA SER A 223 -11.43 -1.25 8.23
C SER A 223 -10.34 -0.19 8.04
N LYS A 224 -9.13 -0.59 7.60
CA LYS A 224 -7.96 0.30 7.49
C LYS A 224 -7.43 0.41 6.06
N SER A 225 -8.26 0.10 5.07
CA SER A 225 -7.93 0.29 3.66
C SER A 225 -8.47 1.62 3.14
N VAL A 226 -7.67 2.27 2.29
CA VAL A 226 -7.99 3.57 1.72
C VAL A 226 -8.28 3.37 0.25
N ASP A 227 -9.45 3.86 -0.19
CA ASP A 227 -9.77 3.91 -1.60
C ASP A 227 -9.13 5.16 -2.19
N VAL A 228 -8.16 4.96 -3.08
CA VAL A 228 -7.41 6.04 -3.73
C VAL A 228 -7.81 6.24 -5.19
N LYS A 229 -8.86 5.55 -5.67
CA LYS A 229 -9.28 5.58 -7.08
C LYS A 229 -9.47 7.00 -7.62
N GLU A 230 -10.04 7.90 -6.81
CA GLU A 230 -10.30 9.28 -7.21
C GLU A 230 -9.03 10.06 -7.57
N PHE A 231 -7.88 9.64 -7.03
CA PHE A 231 -6.56 10.27 -7.17
C PHE A 231 -5.50 9.35 -7.77
N SER A 232 -5.88 8.15 -8.23
CA SER A 232 -4.98 7.18 -8.86
C SER A 232 -4.69 7.55 -10.32
N ALA A 233 -3.48 7.27 -10.79
CA ALA A 233 -3.13 7.32 -12.21
C ALA A 233 -3.74 6.16 -13.00
N LEU A 234 -4.13 5.07 -12.33
CA LEU A 234 -4.77 3.90 -12.92
C LEU A 234 -6.29 4.06 -12.94
N SER A 235 -6.85 4.24 -14.12
CA SER A 235 -8.29 4.44 -14.32
C SER A 235 -9.14 3.16 -14.15
N ILE A 236 -8.51 1.99 -14.11
CA ILE A 236 -9.18 0.67 -14.13
C ILE A 236 -9.31 0.03 -12.73
N GLU A 237 -8.64 0.56 -11.70
CA GLU A 237 -8.71 0.02 -10.34
C GLU A 237 -10.04 0.42 -9.66
N ALA A 238 -11.00 -0.51 -9.59
CA ALA A 238 -12.18 -0.44 -8.73
C ALA A 238 -12.71 -1.84 -8.47
#